data_AF-A0A3D5DET3-F1
#
_entry.id   AF-A0A3D5DET3-F1
#
_cell.length_a   1.000
_cell.length_b   1.000
_cell.length_c   1.000
_cell.angle_alpha   90.00
_cell.angle_beta   90.00
_cell.angle_gamma   90.00
#
_symmetry.space_group_name_H-M   'P 1'
#
loop_
_entity.id
_entity.type
_entity.pdbx_description
1 polymer ?
#
loop_
_entity_poly.entity_id
_entity_poly.type
_entity_poly.pdbx_seq_one_letter_code
_entity_poly.pdbx_strand_id
1 'polypeptide(L)'
;YGNHRLQNYETICGGTGAGPDHDGTSAVQSHMTNTRMTDPEVLEWRFPVRVESFSIRKGSGGNGRYRGGDGAVRRLRFLEPMTVTILSSHRDTDPYGLEGGQAGMRGLNYVLRTDGTRENLSGNAEAQMDRDDQCVIETPGGGGFGLSDE
;
A
#
# COMPACT_ATOMS: atom_id res chain seq x y z
N TYR A 1 -11.36 2.85 8.18
CA TYR A 1 -11.29 2.52 9.63
C TYR A 1 -12.24 3.43 10.38
N GLY A 2 -12.66 3.05 11.58
CA GLY A 2 -13.59 3.86 12.36
C GLY A 2 -14.05 3.22 13.66
N ASN A 3 -14.99 3.89 14.31
CA ASN A 3 -15.69 3.44 15.50
C ASN A 3 -17.12 4.02 15.51
N HIS A 4 -17.84 3.90 16.63
CA HIS A 4 -19.23 4.38 16.76
C HIS A 4 -19.43 5.90 16.54
N ARG A 5 -18.35 6.70 16.49
CA ARG A 5 -18.39 8.17 16.31
C ARG A 5 -17.83 8.64 14.97
N LEU A 6 -16.82 7.96 14.45
CA LEU A 6 -16.00 8.43 13.33
C LEU A 6 -15.80 7.32 12.31
N GLN A 7 -15.81 7.68 11.03
CA GLN A 7 -15.48 6.78 9.93
C GLN A 7 -14.58 7.51 8.93
N ASN A 8 -13.45 6.89 8.58
CA ASN A 8 -12.60 7.33 7.49
C ASN A 8 -12.47 6.23 6.42
N TYR A 9 -12.51 6.65 5.16
CA TYR A 9 -12.22 5.82 4.00
C TYR A 9 -11.15 6.51 3.17
N GLU A 10 -10.05 5.81 2.89
CA GLU A 10 -8.98 6.31 2.04
C GLU A 10 -8.58 5.27 1.00
N THR A 11 -8.19 5.73 -0.18
CA THR A 11 -7.52 4.93 -1.20
C THR A 11 -6.01 5.19 -1.11
N ILE A 12 -5.21 4.14 -1.30
CA ILE A 12 -3.75 4.24 -1.20
C ILE A 12 -3.16 3.96 -2.58
N CYS A 13 -2.22 4.80 -3.00
CA CYS A 13 -1.54 4.68 -4.28
C CYS A 13 -0.63 3.43 -4.34
N GLY A 14 -0.26 3.03 -5.56
CA GLY A 14 0.66 1.91 -5.77
C GLY A 14 1.60 2.15 -6.95
N GLY A 15 2.31 1.10 -7.35
CA GLY A 15 3.14 1.13 -8.55
C GLY A 15 2.34 0.70 -9.78
N THR A 16 2.49 1.41 -10.89
CA THR A 16 1.89 0.97 -12.18
C THR A 16 2.83 0.00 -12.89
N GLY A 17 2.27 -0.87 -13.73
CA GLY A 17 3.06 -1.69 -14.64
C GLY A 17 3.84 -0.84 -15.65
N ALA A 18 4.97 -1.37 -16.11
CA ALA A 18 5.72 -0.81 -17.22
C ALA A 18 5.06 -1.16 -18.57
N GLY A 19 5.33 -0.33 -19.59
CA GLY A 19 4.84 -0.52 -20.95
C GLY A 19 5.97 -0.83 -21.94
N PRO A 20 5.64 -0.98 -23.24
CA PRO A 20 6.61 -1.30 -24.29
C PRO A 20 7.66 -0.22 -24.54
N ASP A 21 7.43 1.00 -24.05
CA ASP A 21 8.25 2.18 -24.27
C ASP A 21 8.38 3.09 -23.04
N HIS A 22 7.91 2.64 -21.86
CA HIS A 22 7.93 3.46 -20.66
C HIS A 22 8.06 2.63 -19.36
N ASP A 23 8.74 3.21 -18.36
CA ASP A 23 8.70 2.71 -16.99
C ASP A 23 7.32 2.90 -16.36
N GLY A 24 7.02 2.07 -15.37
CA GLY A 24 5.89 2.28 -14.49
C GLY A 24 6.11 3.46 -13.55
N THR A 25 5.02 4.12 -13.14
CA THR A 25 5.07 5.25 -12.20
C THR A 25 4.93 4.74 -10.77
N SER A 26 5.83 5.20 -9.90
CA SER A 26 5.84 4.84 -8.48
C SER A 26 4.82 5.64 -7.67
N ALA A 27 4.19 5.00 -6.70
CA ALA A 27 3.31 5.61 -5.69
C ALA A 27 2.25 6.58 -6.28
N VAL A 28 1.63 6.21 -7.40
CA VAL A 28 0.59 6.99 -8.06
C VAL A 28 -0.77 6.34 -7.88
N GLN A 29 -1.79 7.18 -7.77
CA GLN A 29 -3.16 6.74 -7.86
C GLN A 29 -3.46 6.43 -9.33
N SER A 30 -3.63 5.16 -9.66
CA SER A 30 -3.87 4.68 -11.02
C SER A 30 -5.25 4.03 -11.16
N HIS A 31 -5.74 3.96 -12.40
CA HIS A 31 -7.03 3.35 -12.71
C HIS A 31 -8.18 3.96 -11.90
N MET A 32 -8.83 3.16 -11.05
CA MET A 32 -10.04 3.56 -10.30
C MET A 32 -9.76 4.53 -9.16
N THR A 33 -8.51 4.78 -8.78
CA THR A 33 -8.19 5.54 -7.56
C THR A 33 -7.78 6.99 -7.79
N ASN A 34 -8.10 7.60 -8.96
CA ASN A 34 -7.74 8.98 -9.38
C ASN A 34 -8.30 10.08 -8.45
N THR A 35 -7.92 10.05 -7.19
CA THR A 35 -8.30 10.92 -6.10
C THR A 35 -7.04 11.57 -5.55
N ARG A 36 -7.16 12.81 -5.09
CA ARG A 36 -6.08 13.41 -4.29
C ARG A 36 -6.05 12.72 -2.94
N MET A 37 -4.85 12.49 -2.44
CA MET A 37 -4.69 12.03 -1.06
C MET A 37 -4.99 13.18 -0.08
N THR A 38 -5.60 12.85 1.06
CA THR A 38 -5.75 13.78 2.17
C THR A 38 -4.39 14.07 2.79
N ASP A 39 -4.06 15.35 2.97
CA ASP A 39 -2.82 15.74 3.63
C ASP A 39 -2.70 15.13 5.04
N PRO A 40 -1.52 14.63 5.45
CA PRO A 40 -1.32 14.04 6.77
C PRO A 40 -1.82 14.93 7.91
N GLU A 41 -1.52 16.23 7.87
CA GLU A 41 -1.95 17.20 8.89
C GLU A 41 -3.47 17.28 9.03
N VAL A 42 -4.19 17.26 7.89
CA VAL A 42 -5.66 17.28 7.88
C VAL A 42 -6.21 15.96 8.43
N LEU A 43 -5.59 14.84 8.09
CA LEU A 43 -6.00 13.53 8.58
C LEU A 43 -5.82 13.42 10.10
N GLU A 44 -4.66 13.79 10.62
CA GLU A 44 -4.33 13.75 12.06
C GLU A 44 -5.16 14.75 12.87
N TRP A 45 -5.56 15.87 12.27
CA TRP A 45 -6.46 16.82 12.90
C TRP A 45 -7.89 16.29 13.02
N ARG A 46 -8.38 15.56 12.01
CA ARG A 46 -9.78 15.09 11.95
C ARG A 46 -10.02 13.75 12.64
N PHE A 47 -9.02 12.88 12.67
CA PHE A 47 -9.16 11.52 13.16
C PHE A 47 -8.08 11.21 14.19
N PRO A 48 -8.36 10.43 15.25
CA PRO A 48 -7.37 10.08 16.27
C PRO A 48 -6.43 8.98 15.75
N VAL A 49 -5.62 9.34 14.76
CA VAL A 49 -4.54 8.55 14.18
C VAL A 49 -3.31 9.44 14.00
N ARG A 50 -2.14 8.82 13.87
CA ARG A 50 -0.89 9.48 13.47
C ARG A 50 -0.32 8.80 12.23
N VAL A 51 0.11 9.59 11.26
CA VAL A 51 0.84 9.14 10.08
C VAL A 51 2.30 8.95 10.44
N GLU A 52 2.69 7.71 10.74
CA GLU A 52 4.10 7.39 11.06
C GLU A 52 4.96 7.29 9.80
N SER A 53 4.38 6.84 8.69
CA SER A 53 5.05 6.79 7.41
C SER A 53 4.06 6.85 6.27
N PHE A 54 4.42 7.62 5.25
CA PHE A 54 3.87 7.50 3.93
C PHE A 54 4.99 7.73 2.90
N SER A 55 5.51 6.65 2.33
CA SER A 55 6.74 6.68 1.52
C SER A 55 6.71 5.70 0.36
N ILE A 56 7.60 5.89 -0.61
CA ILE A 56 7.78 4.93 -1.71
C ILE A 56 8.39 3.64 -1.18
N ARG A 57 7.78 2.50 -1.53
CA ARG A 57 8.28 1.16 -1.23
C ARG A 57 9.35 0.77 -2.24
N LYS A 58 10.55 1.35 -2.09
CA LYS A 58 11.64 1.24 -3.07
C LYS A 58 12.00 -0.21 -3.39
N GLY A 59 12.16 -0.51 -4.67
CA GLY A 59 12.54 -1.84 -5.15
C GLY A 59 11.40 -2.86 -5.15
N SER A 60 10.14 -2.41 -5.07
CA SER A 60 8.97 -3.27 -5.18
C SER A 60 8.46 -3.43 -6.61
N GLY A 61 8.83 -2.54 -7.52
CA GLY A 61 8.59 -2.68 -8.95
C GLY A 61 9.42 -3.81 -9.57
N GLY A 62 8.81 -4.56 -10.48
CA GLY A 62 9.46 -5.63 -11.21
C GLY A 62 10.51 -5.09 -12.18
N ASN A 63 11.64 -5.79 -12.30
CA ASN A 63 12.69 -5.42 -13.25
C ASN A 63 12.30 -5.80 -14.69
N GLY A 64 12.91 -5.13 -15.65
CA GLY A 64 12.78 -5.40 -17.07
C GLY A 64 13.59 -4.37 -17.85
N ARG A 65 13.49 -4.37 -19.18
CA ARG A 65 13.97 -3.26 -19.99
C ARG A 65 13.35 -1.94 -19.53
N TYR A 66 12.07 -1.98 -19.20
CA TYR A 66 11.37 -0.94 -18.46
C TYR A 66 10.92 -1.49 -17.11
N ARG A 67 11.19 -0.73 -16.06
CA ARG A 67 10.94 -1.11 -14.67
C ARG A 67 9.48 -0.82 -14.32
N GLY A 68 8.85 -1.74 -13.61
CA GLY A 68 7.57 -1.45 -12.95
C GLY A 68 7.73 -0.37 -11.89
N GLY A 69 6.66 0.39 -11.64
CA GLY A 69 6.65 1.41 -10.60
C GLY A 69 6.71 0.78 -9.21
N ASP A 70 7.33 1.48 -8.25
CA ASP A 70 7.33 1.07 -6.86
C ASP A 70 5.97 1.38 -6.20
N GLY A 71 5.53 0.50 -5.30
CA GLY A 71 4.40 0.75 -4.42
C GLY A 71 4.69 1.83 -3.36
N ALA A 72 3.82 1.89 -2.36
CA ALA A 72 3.92 2.77 -1.22
C ALA A 72 3.83 2.00 0.10
N VAL A 73 4.45 2.54 1.14
CA VAL A 73 4.29 2.11 2.52
C VAL A 73 3.42 3.15 3.21
N ARG A 74 2.27 2.73 3.75
CA ARG A 74 1.36 3.54 4.55
C ARG A 74 1.29 2.95 5.96
N ARG A 75 1.70 3.72 6.96
CA ARG A 75 1.71 3.30 8.37
C ARG A 75 0.92 4.29 9.20
N LEU A 76 -0.17 3.82 9.80
CA LEU A 76 -1.03 4.60 10.67
C LEU A 76 -1.00 4.03 12.08
N ARG A 77 -0.61 4.85 13.06
CA ARG A 77 -0.78 4.56 14.48
C ARG A 77 -2.17 5.00 14.92
N PHE A 78 -2.90 4.15 15.62
CA PHE A 78 -4.22 4.46 16.16
C PHE A 78 -4.08 5.06 17.56
N LEU A 79 -4.72 6.20 17.83
CA LEU A 79 -4.63 6.87 19.14
C LEU A 79 -5.83 6.56 20.05
N GLU A 80 -6.81 5.86 19.50
CA GLU A 80 -8.01 5.35 20.17
C GLU A 80 -8.40 3.99 19.58
N PRO A 81 -9.13 3.15 20.33
CA PRO A 81 -9.63 1.88 19.81
C PRO A 81 -10.54 2.06 18.59
N MET A 82 -10.28 1.28 17.54
CA MET A 82 -11.00 1.33 16.27
C MET A 82 -11.03 -0.02 15.57
N THR A 83 -11.91 -0.13 14.57
CA THR A 83 -11.90 -1.23 13.61
C THR A 83 -11.30 -0.76 12.28
N VAL A 84 -10.32 -1.52 11.79
CA VAL A 84 -9.75 -1.38 10.44
C VAL A 84 -10.36 -2.45 9.55
N THR A 85 -10.93 -2.03 8.42
CA THR A 85 -11.36 -2.92 7.34
C THR A 85 -10.52 -2.62 6.12
N ILE A 86 -9.99 -3.67 5.48
CA ILE A 86 -9.14 -3.59 4.29
C ILE A 86 -9.82 -4.33 3.16
N LEU A 87 -9.86 -3.69 1.98
CA LEU A 87 -10.22 -4.29 0.71
C LEU A 87 -9.10 -4.00 -0.26
N SER A 88 -8.32 -5.02 -0.59
CA SER A 88 -7.12 -4.90 -1.40
C SER A 88 -6.85 -6.16 -2.21
N SER A 89 -6.34 -5.98 -3.42
CA SER A 89 -5.93 -7.07 -4.31
C SER A 89 -4.41 -7.26 -4.28
N HIS A 90 -3.90 -8.25 -5.01
CA HIS A 90 -2.47 -8.56 -5.10
C HIS A 90 -1.81 -8.78 -3.72
N ARG A 91 -2.47 -9.56 -2.86
CA ARG A 91 -1.89 -10.11 -1.62
C ARG A 91 -1.51 -11.59 -1.75
N ASP A 92 -2.18 -12.30 -2.65
CA ASP A 92 -1.91 -13.73 -2.93
C ASP A 92 -1.24 -13.95 -4.30
N THR A 93 -1.30 -12.96 -5.19
CA THR A 93 -0.77 -13.04 -6.55
C THR A 93 0.11 -11.83 -6.85
N ASP A 94 1.31 -12.09 -7.37
CA ASP A 94 2.25 -11.05 -7.76
C ASP A 94 1.76 -10.29 -9.01
N PRO A 95 1.96 -8.97 -9.09
CA PRO A 95 1.81 -8.21 -10.33
C PRO A 95 2.72 -8.78 -11.42
N TYR A 96 2.14 -9.39 -12.45
CA TYR A 96 2.90 -10.05 -13.51
C TYR A 96 3.70 -9.07 -14.36
N GLY A 97 4.89 -9.48 -14.80
CA GLY A 97 5.64 -8.78 -15.84
C GLY A 97 5.20 -9.21 -17.24
N LEU A 98 5.65 -8.47 -18.26
CA LEU A 98 5.32 -8.69 -19.67
C LEU A 98 6.57 -8.82 -20.54
N GLU A 99 6.50 -9.59 -21.62
CA GLU A 99 7.59 -9.76 -22.61
C GLU A 99 8.96 -10.12 -21.98
N GLY A 100 8.96 -10.95 -20.94
CA GLY A 100 10.18 -11.34 -20.21
C GLY A 100 10.54 -10.45 -19.02
N GLY A 101 9.75 -9.40 -18.75
CA GLY A 101 9.85 -8.62 -17.52
C GLY A 101 9.51 -9.43 -16.27
N GLN A 102 10.15 -9.10 -15.16
CA GLN A 102 9.93 -9.72 -13.86
C GLN A 102 8.66 -9.18 -13.19
N ALA A 103 8.07 -10.01 -12.35
CA ALA A 103 6.93 -9.63 -11.53
C ALA A 103 7.32 -8.54 -10.52
N GLY A 104 6.39 -7.63 -10.25
CA GLY A 104 6.47 -6.75 -9.09
C GLY A 104 6.24 -7.54 -7.81
N MET A 105 6.64 -6.97 -6.67
CA MET A 105 6.32 -7.55 -5.37
C MET A 105 4.83 -7.38 -5.07
N ARG A 106 4.16 -8.45 -4.63
CA ARG A 106 2.82 -8.36 -4.01
C ARG A 106 2.82 -7.42 -2.80
N GLY A 107 1.64 -6.87 -2.51
CA GLY A 107 1.44 -6.05 -1.33
C GLY A 107 1.38 -6.90 -0.05
N LEU A 108 1.48 -6.24 1.10
CA LEU A 108 1.36 -6.84 2.42
C LEU A 108 0.48 -5.94 3.30
N ASN A 109 -0.34 -6.56 4.14
CA ASN A 109 -1.09 -5.87 5.17
C ASN A 109 -0.76 -6.53 6.51
N TYR A 110 -0.55 -5.73 7.55
CA TYR A 110 -0.39 -6.26 8.90
C TYR A 110 -0.70 -5.22 9.97
N VAL A 111 -1.05 -5.71 11.15
CA VAL A 111 -1.03 -4.92 12.38
C VAL A 111 0.30 -5.17 13.08
N LEU A 112 0.96 -4.09 13.50
CA LEU A 112 2.06 -4.15 14.45
C LEU A 112 1.50 -3.72 15.81
N ARG A 113 1.42 -4.68 16.73
CA ARG A 113 0.95 -4.51 18.10
C ARG A 113 1.98 -3.78 18.95
N THR A 114 1.52 -3.17 20.04
CA THR A 114 2.40 -2.46 20.99
C THR A 114 3.44 -3.34 21.68
N ASP A 115 3.18 -4.65 21.80
CA ASP A 115 4.14 -5.65 22.29
C ASP A 115 5.19 -6.09 21.24
N GLY A 116 5.11 -5.54 20.02
CA GLY A 116 5.96 -5.89 18.89
C GLY A 116 5.46 -7.05 18.04
N THR A 117 4.35 -7.69 18.42
CA THR A 117 3.74 -8.78 17.64
C THR A 117 3.25 -8.26 16.30
N ARG A 118 3.55 -9.00 15.22
CA ARG A 118 3.05 -8.73 13.88
C ARG A 118 1.94 -9.71 13.51
N GLU A 119 0.76 -9.18 13.25
CA GLU A 119 -0.40 -9.94 12.77
C GLU A 119 -0.62 -9.67 11.28
N ASN A 120 -0.37 -10.67 10.43
CA ASN A 120 -0.60 -10.52 9.00
C ASN A 120 -2.10 -10.53 8.67
N LEU A 121 -2.50 -9.65 7.77
CA LEU A 121 -3.87 -9.54 7.28
C LEU A 121 -3.91 -9.93 5.80
N SER A 122 -4.99 -10.59 5.39
CA SER A 122 -5.26 -10.92 3.99
C SER A 122 -5.66 -9.66 3.19
N GLY A 123 -5.96 -9.85 1.89
CA GLY A 123 -6.43 -8.77 1.02
C GLY A 123 -7.78 -8.17 1.46
N ASN A 124 -8.68 -9.02 1.95
CA ASN A 124 -9.97 -8.66 2.51
C ASN A 124 -10.01 -9.06 3.98
N ALA A 125 -9.84 -8.10 4.86
CA ALA A 125 -9.63 -8.37 6.28
C ALA A 125 -10.28 -7.31 7.16
N GLU A 126 -10.57 -7.70 8.39
CA GLU A 126 -10.94 -6.81 9.47
C GLU A 126 -10.00 -7.04 10.66
N ALA A 127 -9.61 -5.97 11.34
CA ALA A 127 -8.81 -6.04 12.55
C ALA A 127 -9.29 -5.00 13.58
N GLN A 128 -9.35 -5.43 14.84
CA GLN A 128 -9.50 -4.51 15.96
C GLN A 128 -8.13 -3.92 16.30
N MET A 129 -8.10 -2.60 16.48
CA MET A 129 -6.91 -1.83 16.82
C MET A 129 -7.07 -1.32 18.25
N ASP A 130 -6.07 -1.58 19.09
CA ASP A 130 -5.95 -0.92 20.38
C ASP A 130 -5.19 0.40 20.22
N ARG A 131 -5.19 1.21 21.29
CA ARG A 131 -4.38 2.43 21.32
C ARG A 131 -2.90 2.06 21.10
N ASP A 132 -2.24 2.88 20.28
CA ASP A 132 -0.85 2.81 19.85
C ASP A 132 -0.49 1.64 18.92
N ASP A 133 -1.43 0.76 18.58
CA ASP A 133 -1.24 -0.21 17.50
C ASP A 133 -1.08 0.49 16.15
N GLN A 134 -0.36 -0.17 15.24
CA GLN A 134 -0.11 0.37 13.90
C GLN A 134 -0.69 -0.53 12.82
N CYS A 135 -1.53 0.02 11.95
CA CYS A 135 -1.88 -0.63 10.69
C CYS A 135 -0.84 -0.26 9.64
N VAL A 136 -0.21 -1.27 9.04
CA VAL A 136 0.76 -1.10 7.96
C VAL A 136 0.22 -1.72 6.69
N ILE A 137 0.20 -0.91 5.63
CA ILE A 137 -0.15 -1.31 4.28
C ILE A 137 1.06 -1.05 3.40
N GLU A 138 1.62 -2.12 2.85
CA GLU A 138 2.58 -2.08 1.77
C GLU A 138 1.83 -2.40 0.47
N THR A 139 1.66 -1.41 -0.40
CA THR A 139 0.95 -1.63 -1.66
C THR A 139 1.84 -2.40 -2.64
N PRO A 140 1.26 -3.13 -3.61
CA PRO A 140 2.03 -3.80 -4.65
C PRO A 140 2.81 -2.78 -5.49
N GLY A 141 3.93 -3.25 -6.05
CA GLY A 141 4.59 -2.58 -7.17
C GLY A 141 3.91 -2.94 -8.51
N GLY A 142 4.45 -2.41 -9.61
CA GLY A 142 4.07 -2.83 -10.96
C GLY A 142 4.98 -3.94 -11.49
N GLY A 143 4.50 -4.72 -12.46
CA GLY A 143 5.35 -5.62 -13.23
C GLY A 143 6.24 -4.87 -14.21
N GLY A 144 7.44 -5.41 -14.46
CA GLY A 144 8.37 -4.90 -15.47
C GLY A 144 7.99 -5.33 -16.89
N PHE A 145 8.60 -4.69 -17.89
CA PHE A 145 8.41 -5.00 -19.30
C PHE A 145 9.75 -5.28 -19.98
N GLY A 146 9.82 -6.36 -20.78
CA GLY A 146 11.01 -6.72 -21.53
C GLY A 146 12.08 -7.37 -20.66
N LEU A 147 13.00 -8.11 -21.29
CA LEU A 147 14.21 -8.60 -20.61
C LEU A 147 15.08 -7.42 -20.17
N SER A 148 15.54 -7.45 -18.92
CA SER A 148 16.60 -6.53 -18.48
C SER A 148 17.91 -6.97 -19.13
N ASP A 149 18.59 -6.04 -19.81
CA ASP A 149 20.01 -6.20 -20.07
C ASP A 149 20.71 -6.19 -18.69
N GLU A 150 21.57 -7.18 -18.41
CA GLU A 150 22.20 -7.41 -17.09
C GLU A 150 22.68 -6.14 -16.35
#